data_AF-A0A3P7FLX2-F1
#
_entry.id   AF-A0A3P7FLX2-F1
#
_cell.length_a   1.000
_cell.length_b   1.000
_cell.length_c   1.000
_cell.angle_alpha   90.00
_cell.angle_beta   90.00
_cell.angle_gamma   90.00
#
_symmetry.space_group_name_H-M   'P 1'
#
loop_
_entity.id
_entity.type
_entity.pdbx_description
1 polymer ?
#
loop_
_entity_poly.entity_id
_entity_poly.type
_entity_poly.pdbx_seq_one_letter_code
_entity_poly.pdbx_strand_id
1 'polypeptide(L)'
;MANRQEKDYVFFLFQIIPPISLATTFKQPEPGKPKKHDYSRSSNPSRDVLEKCLASLEEGEYCRVYSSGLAATMAITNALKSGDHIVCSDDVYGGKYSVVFFSFQKLSKVKL
;
A
#
# COMPACT_ATOMS: atom_id res chain seq x y z
N MET A 1 -30.01 24.82 15.72
CA MET A 1 -30.21 23.62 14.88
C MET A 1 -28.91 23.36 14.13
N ALA A 2 -28.29 22.17 14.25
CA ALA A 2 -27.06 21.85 13.51
C ALA A 2 -27.30 21.93 11.99
N ASN A 3 -26.37 22.53 11.26
CA ASN A 3 -26.49 22.68 9.81
C ASN A 3 -26.38 21.29 9.12
N ARG A 4 -26.83 21.17 7.86
CA ARG A 4 -26.83 19.87 7.16
C ARG A 4 -25.44 19.22 7.10
N GLN A 5 -24.39 20.04 6.92
CA GLN A 5 -23.00 19.56 6.88
C GLN A 5 -22.55 18.97 8.21
N GLU A 6 -22.93 19.57 9.34
CA GLU A 6 -22.64 19.05 10.68
C GLU A 6 -23.35 17.71 10.93
N LYS A 7 -24.60 17.56 10.48
CA LYS A 7 -25.32 16.28 10.59
C LYS A 7 -24.66 15.19 9.76
N ASP A 8 -24.24 15.50 8.54
CA ASP A 8 -23.51 14.56 7.69
C ASP A 8 -22.15 14.19 8.34
N TYR A 9 -21.45 15.15 8.93
CA TYR A 9 -20.21 14.91 9.68
C TYR A 9 -20.41 13.96 10.87
N VAL A 10 -21.47 14.16 11.66
CA VAL A 10 -21.82 13.27 12.79
C VAL A 10 -22.13 11.87 12.27
N PHE A 11 -22.86 11.74 11.17
CA PHE A 11 -23.12 10.45 10.54
C PHE A 11 -21.84 9.74 10.10
N PHE A 12 -20.83 10.47 9.63
CA PHE A 12 -19.51 9.90 9.31
C PHE A 12 -18.69 9.49 10.54
N LEU A 13 -18.86 10.15 11.69
CA LEU A 13 -18.07 9.88 12.89
C LEU A 13 -18.49 8.61 13.65
N PHE A 14 -19.76 8.19 13.54
CA PHE A 14 -20.33 7.08 14.33
C PHE A 14 -20.62 5.81 13.51
N GLN A 15 -19.99 5.64 12.35
CA GLN A 15 -20.18 4.44 11.53
C GLN A 15 -19.48 3.24 12.17
N ILE A 16 -20.18 2.10 12.23
CA ILE A 16 -19.62 0.82 12.70
C ILE A 16 -18.65 0.23 11.67
N ILE A 17 -18.99 0.36 10.39
CA ILE A 17 -18.15 -0.06 9.26
C ILE A 17 -17.47 1.19 8.69
N PRO A 18 -16.14 1.21 8.55
CA PRO A 18 -15.45 2.35 7.95
C PRO A 18 -15.94 2.66 6.53
N PRO A 19 -16.13 3.94 6.16
CA PRO A 19 -16.59 4.31 4.83
C PRO A 19 -15.54 4.01 3.75
N ILE A 20 -16.01 3.85 2.51
CA ILE A 20 -15.16 3.72 1.32
C ILE A 20 -14.82 5.12 0.80
N SER A 21 -13.55 5.53 0.91
CA SER A 21 -13.05 6.82 0.46
C SER A 21 -12.49 6.70 -0.96
N LEU A 22 -13.28 7.12 -1.94
CA LEU A 22 -12.91 7.12 -3.37
C LEU A 22 -12.25 8.42 -3.84
N ALA A 23 -12.14 9.41 -2.95
CA ALA A 23 -11.50 10.70 -3.27
C ALA A 23 -10.04 10.47 -3.68
N THR A 24 -9.59 11.14 -4.74
CA THR A 24 -8.20 11.02 -5.20
C THR A 24 -7.25 11.99 -4.47
N THR A 25 -7.78 13.12 -3.99
CA THR A 25 -7.04 14.14 -3.25
C THR A 25 -7.85 14.63 -2.04
N PHE A 26 -7.16 15.23 -1.07
CA PHE A 26 -7.73 15.70 0.19
C PHE A 26 -7.36 17.17 0.42
N LYS A 27 -8.28 17.95 0.99
CA LYS A 27 -8.07 19.38 1.26
C LYS A 27 -6.91 19.57 2.26
N GLN A 28 -5.89 20.31 1.83
CA GLN A 28 -4.79 20.75 2.69
C GLN A 28 -5.12 22.09 3.38
N PRO A 29 -4.60 22.34 4.59
CA PRO A 29 -4.78 23.63 5.27
C PRO A 29 -3.98 24.74 4.58
N GLU A 30 -2.75 24.43 4.15
CA GLU A 30 -1.80 25.36 3.51
C GLU A 30 -0.73 24.56 2.74
N PRO A 31 -0.06 25.16 1.74
CA PRO A 31 1.03 24.49 1.00
C PRO A 31 2.18 24.06 1.93
N GLY A 32 2.72 22.86 1.71
CA GLY A 32 3.89 22.36 2.45
C GLY A 32 3.58 21.77 3.84
N LYS A 33 2.32 21.76 4.29
CA LYS A 33 1.90 21.10 5.54
C LYS A 33 0.87 19.99 5.28
N PRO A 34 1.28 18.87 4.67
CA PRO A 34 0.36 17.81 4.31
C PRO A 34 -0.26 17.18 5.58
N LYS A 35 -1.58 16.98 5.54
CA LYS A 35 -2.24 16.05 6.46
C LYS A 35 -1.81 14.61 6.16
N LYS A 36 -2.24 13.68 7.02
CA LYS A 36 -2.03 12.23 6.84
C LYS A 36 -2.36 11.73 5.43
N HIS A 37 -3.44 12.25 4.85
CA HIS A 37 -3.89 11.94 3.50
C HIS A 37 -3.78 13.20 2.63
N ASP A 38 -3.11 13.09 1.49
CA ASP A 38 -2.97 14.16 0.52
C ASP A 38 -3.37 13.70 -0.89
N TYR A 39 -2.78 12.58 -1.32
CA TYR A 39 -3.12 11.91 -2.56
C TYR A 39 -3.33 10.42 -2.32
N SER A 40 -4.46 9.88 -2.79
CA SER A 40 -4.91 8.52 -2.45
C SER A 40 -3.94 7.40 -2.83
N ARG A 41 -3.11 7.60 -3.86
CA ARG A 41 -2.02 6.67 -4.19
C ARG A 41 -1.05 6.54 -3.03
N SER A 42 -0.67 7.65 -2.39
CA SER A 42 0.27 7.68 -1.27
C SER A 42 -0.38 7.21 0.04
N SER A 43 -1.59 7.68 0.36
CA SER A 43 -2.34 7.26 1.55
C SER A 43 -3.84 7.49 1.35
N ASN A 44 -4.66 6.54 1.79
CA ASN A 44 -6.11 6.57 1.64
C ASN A 44 -6.79 6.02 2.92
N PRO A 45 -7.81 6.69 3.48
CA PRO A 45 -8.46 6.25 4.72
C PRO A 45 -8.93 4.79 4.72
N SER A 46 -9.53 4.31 3.63
CA SER A 46 -10.03 2.94 3.54
C SER A 46 -8.90 1.92 3.43
N ARG A 47 -7.83 2.25 2.70
CA ARG A 47 -6.64 1.39 2.61
C ARG A 47 -5.93 1.30 3.97
N ASP A 48 -5.84 2.39 4.71
CA ASP A 48 -5.22 2.40 6.04
C ASP A 48 -5.94 1.49 7.05
N VAL A 49 -7.27 1.36 6.95
CA VAL A 49 -8.04 0.39 7.77
C VAL A 49 -7.61 -1.03 7.43
N LEU A 50 -7.52 -1.36 6.14
CA LEU A 50 -7.10 -2.68 5.68
C LEU A 50 -5.65 -2.98 6.07
N GLU A 51 -4.73 -2.04 5.86
CA GLU A 51 -3.32 -2.18 6.26
C GLU A 51 -3.18 -2.44 7.76
N LYS A 52 -3.91 -1.73 8.61
CA LYS A 52 -3.88 -1.97 10.07
C LYS A 52 -4.47 -3.32 10.47
N CYS A 53 -5.56 -3.73 9.84
CA CYS A 53 -6.18 -5.03 10.10
C CYS A 53 -5.24 -6.17 9.72
N LEU A 54 -4.66 -6.14 8.52
CA LEU A 54 -3.71 -7.16 8.07
C LEU A 54 -2.43 -7.19 8.91
N ALA A 55 -1.89 -6.02 9.28
CA ALA A 55 -0.76 -5.94 10.20
C ALA A 55 -1.07 -6.64 11.53
N SER A 56 -2.24 -6.39 12.11
CA SER A 56 -2.65 -7.03 13.37
C SER A 56 -2.86 -8.54 13.24
N LEU A 57 -3.33 -9.03 12.09
CA LEU A 57 -3.57 -10.46 11.87
C LEU A 57 -2.25 -11.25 11.76
N GLU A 58 -1.21 -10.63 11.21
CA GLU A 58 0.13 -11.23 11.04
C GLU A 58 1.10 -10.89 12.18
N GLU A 59 0.59 -10.29 13.28
CA GLU A 59 1.40 -9.79 14.40
C GLU A 59 2.53 -8.84 13.97
N GLY A 60 2.35 -8.14 12.85
CA GLY A 60 3.29 -7.19 12.27
C GLY A 60 3.05 -5.75 12.72
N GLU A 61 4.13 -4.95 12.77
CA GLU A 61 4.03 -3.51 13.08
C GLU A 61 3.41 -2.69 11.92
N TYR A 62 3.65 -3.14 10.68
CA TYR A 62 3.20 -2.47 9.46
C TYR A 62 2.75 -3.47 8.40
N CYS A 63 1.81 -3.05 7.56
CA CYS A 63 1.41 -3.73 6.34
C CYS A 63 1.29 -2.72 5.20
N ARG A 64 1.55 -3.15 3.96
CA ARG A 64 1.33 -2.36 2.75
C ARG A 64 0.50 -3.15 1.75
N VAL A 65 -0.56 -2.52 1.25
CA VAL A 65 -1.47 -3.14 0.29
C VAL A 65 -1.12 -2.71 -1.13
N TYR A 66 -0.99 -3.69 -2.02
CA TYR A 66 -0.68 -3.52 -3.44
C TYR A 66 -1.83 -4.00 -4.33
N SER A 67 -1.78 -3.67 -5.62
CA SER A 67 -2.80 -4.08 -6.60
C SER A 67 -2.84 -5.58 -6.89
N SER A 68 -1.74 -6.29 -6.63
CA SER A 68 -1.64 -7.75 -6.76
C SER A 68 -0.45 -8.30 -5.97
N GLY A 69 -0.39 -9.62 -5.77
CA GLY A 69 0.77 -10.28 -5.18
C GLY A 69 2.07 -10.06 -5.96
N LEU A 70 1.99 -9.99 -7.30
CA LEU A 70 3.16 -9.69 -8.15
C LEU A 70 3.63 -8.23 -7.99
N ALA A 71 2.71 -7.28 -7.81
CA ALA A 71 3.06 -5.90 -7.53
C ALA A 71 3.75 -5.76 -6.16
N ALA A 72 3.31 -6.52 -5.15
CA ALA A 72 3.99 -6.59 -3.86
C ALA A 72 5.40 -7.17 -4.00
N THR A 73 5.57 -8.29 -4.71
CA THR A 73 6.89 -8.87 -5.00
C THR A 73 7.80 -7.88 -5.73
N MET A 74 7.28 -7.20 -6.76
CA MET A 74 8.01 -6.18 -7.52
C MET A 74 8.47 -5.01 -6.64
N ALA A 75 7.62 -4.55 -5.73
CA ALA A 75 7.97 -3.47 -4.80
C ALA A 75 9.13 -3.87 -3.87
N ILE A 76 9.11 -5.11 -3.37
CA ILE A 76 10.18 -5.67 -2.53
C ILE A 76 11.48 -5.80 -3.35
N THR A 77 11.41 -6.35 -4.57
CA THR A 77 12.60 -6.50 -5.42
C THR A 77 13.20 -5.15 -5.84
N ASN A 78 12.37 -4.13 -6.04
CA ASN A 78 12.81 -2.77 -6.38
C ASN A 78 13.47 -2.03 -5.20
N ALA A 79 13.36 -2.54 -3.97
CA ALA A 79 14.09 -2.00 -2.83
C ALA A 79 15.58 -2.42 -2.84
N LEU A 80 15.94 -3.43 -3.64
CA LEU A 80 17.31 -3.93 -3.79
C LEU A 80 18.10 -3.08 -4.80
N LYS A 81 19.43 -3.19 -4.74
CA LYS A 81 20.35 -2.50 -5.63
C LYS A 81 20.98 -3.47 -6.62
N SER A 82 21.51 -2.91 -7.71
CA SER A 82 22.32 -3.67 -8.65
C SER A 82 23.50 -4.32 -7.93
N GLY A 83 23.62 -5.65 -8.05
CA GLY A 83 24.68 -6.43 -7.40
C GLY A 83 24.26 -7.15 -6.13
N ASP A 84 23.06 -6.88 -5.59
CA ASP A 84 22.50 -7.68 -4.49
C ASP A 84 22.18 -9.11 -4.97
N HIS A 85 21.98 -10.02 -4.02
CA HIS A 85 21.64 -11.42 -4.29
C HIS A 85 20.32 -11.81 -3.61
N ILE A 86 19.44 -12.51 -4.35
CA ILE A 86 18.20 -13.08 -3.81
C ILE A 86 18.36 -14.60 -3.69
N VAL A 87 18.01 -15.15 -2.53
CA VAL A 87 17.80 -16.58 -2.33
C VAL A 87 16.30 -16.85 -2.41
N CYS A 88 15.87 -17.79 -3.26
CA CYS A 88 14.47 -18.17 -3.42
C CYS A 88 14.37 -19.71 -3.43
N SER A 89 13.23 -20.26 -2.98
CA SER A 89 12.95 -21.70 -3.08
C SER A 89 12.83 -22.14 -4.54
N ASP A 90 13.07 -23.41 -4.80
CA ASP A 90 12.90 -24.12 -6.08
C ASP A 90 11.45 -24.54 -6.38
N ASP A 91 10.54 -24.40 -5.41
CA ASP A 91 9.09 -24.53 -5.60
C ASP A 91 8.36 -23.25 -5.18
N VAL A 92 8.42 -22.22 -6.03
CA VAL A 92 7.59 -21.01 -5.88
C VAL A 92 6.53 -20.88 -6.96
N TYR A 93 5.45 -20.15 -6.65
CA TYR A 93 4.42 -19.78 -7.61
C TYR A 93 5.04 -19.27 -8.93
N GLY A 94 4.67 -19.86 -10.08
CA GLY A 94 5.31 -19.60 -11.38
C GLY A 94 5.41 -18.12 -11.77
N GLY A 95 4.43 -17.29 -11.39
CA GLY A 95 4.50 -15.84 -11.62
C GLY A 95 5.59 -15.14 -10.79
N LYS A 96 5.94 -15.66 -9.60
CA LYS A 96 7.06 -15.16 -8.78
C LYS A 96 8.39 -15.49 -9.43
N TYR A 97 8.57 -16.69 -10.00
CA TYR A 97 9.75 -16.99 -10.81
C TYR A 97 9.90 -15.97 -11.91
N SER A 98 8.85 -15.73 -12.70
CA SER A 98 8.89 -14.76 -13.79
C SER A 98 9.25 -13.35 -13.30
N VAL A 99 8.57 -12.82 -12.27
CA VAL A 99 8.83 -11.45 -11.79
C VAL A 99 10.19 -11.31 -11.14
N VAL A 100 10.61 -12.25 -10.27
CA VAL A 100 11.93 -12.19 -9.65
C VAL A 100 13.00 -12.38 -10.72
N PHE A 101 12.90 -13.39 -11.58
CA PHE A 101 13.89 -13.67 -12.62
C PHE A 101 14.06 -12.50 -13.60
N PHE A 102 12.97 -11.99 -14.18
CA PHE A 102 13.06 -10.91 -15.17
C PHE A 102 13.46 -9.57 -14.55
N SER A 103 12.99 -9.24 -13.35
CA SER A 103 13.41 -8.01 -12.68
C SER A 103 14.86 -8.09 -12.20
N PHE A 104 15.29 -9.26 -11.71
CA PHE A 104 16.64 -9.43 -11.15
C PHE A 104 17.72 -9.56 -12.22
N GLN A 105 17.44 -10.18 -13.37
CA GLN A 105 18.35 -10.16 -14.53
C GLN A 105 18.60 -8.74 -15.05
N LYS A 106 17.65 -7.82 -14.88
CA LYS A 106 17.83 -6.42 -15.26
C LYS A 106 18.72 -5.66 -14.27
N LEU A 107 18.71 -6.05 -12.99
CA LEU A 107 19.47 -5.41 -11.92
C LEU A 107 20.85 -6.03 -11.70
N SER A 108 21.05 -7.31 -11.98
CA SER A 108 22.32 -8.01 -11.85
C SER A 108 22.82 -8.39 -13.24
N LYS A 109 24.06 -8.03 -13.60
CA LYS A 109 24.70 -8.50 -14.85
C LYS A 109 25.00 -10.02 -14.83
N VAL A 110 24.31 -10.79 -14.00
CA VAL A 110 24.61 -12.19 -13.73
C VAL A 110 23.74 -13.05 -14.64
N LYS A 111 24.39 -13.77 -15.55
CA LYS A 111 23.83 -14.97 -16.18
C LYS A 111 23.80 -16.05 -15.08
N LEU A 112 22.63 -16.61 -14.82
CA LEU A 112 22.50 -17.88 -14.10
C LEU A 112 23.05 -19.02 -14.97
#